data_AF-A0A1I2IP50-F1
#
_entry.id   AF-A0A1I2IP50-F1
#
_cell.length_a   1.000
_cell.length_b   1.000
_cell.length_c   1.000
_cell.angle_alpha   90.00
_cell.angle_beta   90.00
_cell.angle_gamma   90.00
#
_symmetry.space_group_name_H-M   'P 1'
#
loop_
_entity.id
_entity.type
_entity.pdbx_description
1 polymer ?
#
loop_
_entity_poly.entity_id
_entity_poly.type
_entity_poly.pdbx_seq_one_letter_code
_entity_poly.pdbx_strand_id
1 'polypeptide(L)'
;MKETFSPSVRALRGVSGAPVLPVTPPDPGALAAKVRTLAPSMTRSMQRVAEAVAGDPAGCAHLTVTALAVRTGTSEATVVRTARLLGYPGYRDLRLALAALAAQQATGAPPAMTADIAVDDPLGDVVTKLAMEEQQTLADTAAQLDMAQLEAAVAALAAARRTDIYGIAASALVGQDLAQKLLRIGLIAHAHADPHLAVTNAVQLRPGDVALAITHSGTTHDVIEPLRAAFDRGATTIAITGRPDGAVTQYADLVLTTSTSRESELRPAAMSSRTSQLLVVDCLFIGVAQRTYEDAAPALSASYEALAHRHSPRSGRA
;
A
#
# COMPACT_ATOMS: atom_id res chain seq x y z
N MET A 1 -4.34 55.29 -6.95
CA MET A 1 -4.79 54.33 -7.97
C MET A 1 -4.68 52.95 -7.34
N LYS A 2 -5.81 52.39 -6.89
CA LYS A 2 -5.88 51.07 -6.24
C LYS A 2 -6.21 50.08 -7.36
N GLU A 3 -5.25 49.21 -7.69
CA GLU A 3 -5.44 48.11 -8.64
C GLU A 3 -5.87 46.87 -7.87
N THR A 4 -6.93 46.26 -8.38
CA THR A 4 -7.74 45.20 -7.77
C THR A 4 -7.21 43.85 -8.21
N PHE A 5 -6.62 43.06 -7.30
CA PHE A 5 -6.35 41.64 -7.56
C PHE A 5 -7.60 40.82 -7.23
N SER A 6 -8.13 40.14 -8.24
CA SER A 6 -9.21 39.16 -8.13
C SER A 6 -8.61 37.75 -8.15
N PRO A 7 -8.84 36.88 -7.16
CA PRO A 7 -8.57 35.47 -7.29
C PRO A 7 -9.83 34.72 -7.74
N SER A 8 -9.70 33.97 -8.82
CA SER A 8 -10.69 33.03 -9.34
C SER A 8 -10.92 31.90 -8.33
N VAL A 9 -12.06 31.95 -7.64
CA VAL A 9 -12.52 30.91 -6.72
C VAL A 9 -13.04 29.73 -7.53
N ARG A 10 -12.25 28.65 -7.63
CA ARG A 10 -12.75 27.34 -8.06
C ARG A 10 -13.58 26.78 -6.91
N ALA A 11 -14.86 26.55 -7.18
CA ALA A 11 -15.91 26.27 -6.20
C ALA A 11 -15.58 25.09 -5.27
N LEU A 12 -15.53 25.35 -3.97
CA LEU A 12 -15.59 24.36 -2.91
C LEU A 12 -16.99 23.72 -2.91
N ARG A 13 -17.10 22.47 -3.39
CA ARG A 13 -18.27 21.63 -3.11
C ARG A 13 -18.04 20.89 -1.80
N GLY A 14 -18.74 21.33 -0.76
CA GLY A 14 -18.95 20.51 0.43
C GLY A 14 -20.05 19.47 0.17
N VAL A 15 -19.78 18.21 0.49
CA VAL A 15 -20.79 17.27 0.97
C VAL A 15 -20.16 16.39 2.04
N SER A 16 -20.69 16.53 3.25
CA SER A 16 -20.49 15.68 4.41
C SER A 16 -20.94 14.24 4.09
N GLY A 17 -20.04 13.28 4.24
CA GLY A 17 -20.34 11.86 4.29
C GLY A 17 -19.13 11.11 4.85
N ALA A 18 -19.28 10.49 6.01
CA ALA A 18 -18.23 9.63 6.57
C ALA A 18 -17.95 8.48 5.57
N PRO A 19 -16.68 8.12 5.32
CA PRO A 19 -16.35 7.08 4.36
C PRO A 19 -16.89 5.73 4.86
N VAL A 20 -17.77 5.13 4.07
CA VAL A 20 -18.19 3.74 4.24
C VAL A 20 -17.05 2.88 3.69
N LEU A 21 -16.24 2.31 4.58
CA LEU A 21 -15.16 1.38 4.22
C LEU A 21 -15.75 0.16 3.47
N PRO A 22 -15.18 -0.27 2.33
CA PRO A 22 -15.52 -1.55 1.72
C PRO A 22 -15.08 -2.67 2.68
N VAL A 23 -16.05 -3.47 3.12
CA VAL A 23 -15.86 -4.47 4.17
C VAL A 23 -15.67 -5.85 3.53
N THR A 24 -14.46 -6.15 3.07
CA THR A 24 -14.09 -7.56 2.84
C THR A 24 -13.86 -8.19 4.22
N PRO A 25 -14.55 -9.30 4.56
CA PRO A 25 -14.41 -9.89 5.87
C PRO A 25 -12.95 -10.34 6.08
N PRO A 26 -12.32 -9.99 7.22
CA PRO A 26 -10.93 -10.34 7.50
C PRO A 26 -10.76 -11.86 7.64
N ASP A 27 -9.54 -12.32 7.35
CA ASP A 27 -9.10 -13.70 7.55
C ASP A 27 -9.37 -14.14 9.01
N PRO A 28 -10.09 -15.26 9.21
CA PRO A 28 -10.38 -15.85 10.52
C PRO A 28 -9.21 -15.83 11.52
N GLY A 29 -7.97 -16.12 11.10
CA GLY A 29 -6.82 -16.25 12.00
C GLY A 29 -6.39 -14.96 12.72
N ALA A 30 -6.86 -13.79 12.29
CA ALA A 30 -6.37 -12.49 12.73
C ALA A 30 -7.27 -11.75 13.75
N LEU A 31 -8.42 -12.33 14.12
CA LEU A 31 -9.42 -11.67 14.97
C LEU A 31 -8.84 -11.18 16.31
N ALA A 32 -8.04 -11.99 17.00
CA ALA A 32 -7.45 -11.61 18.29
C ALA A 32 -6.43 -10.46 18.17
N ALA A 33 -5.66 -10.41 17.08
CA ALA A 33 -4.74 -9.31 16.81
C ALA A 33 -5.50 -8.02 16.49
N LYS A 34 -6.53 -8.12 15.66
CA LYS A 34 -7.41 -7.00 15.31
C LYS A 34 -8.12 -6.40 16.54
N VAL A 35 -8.59 -7.26 17.44
CA VAL A 35 -9.17 -6.81 18.72
C VAL A 35 -8.15 -6.04 19.56
N ARG A 36 -6.89 -6.50 19.67
CA ARG A 36 -5.83 -5.77 20.39
C ARG A 36 -5.53 -4.41 19.76
N THR A 37 -5.42 -4.34 18.44
CA THR A 37 -5.12 -3.09 17.71
C THR A 37 -6.25 -2.07 17.84
N LEU A 38 -7.50 -2.52 17.78
CA LEU A 38 -8.67 -1.64 17.83
C LEU A 38 -9.14 -1.33 19.26
N ALA A 39 -8.69 -2.07 20.28
CA ALA A 39 -9.10 -1.90 21.68
C ALA A 39 -9.03 -0.45 22.19
N PRO A 40 -8.01 0.38 21.87
CA PRO A 40 -7.96 1.79 22.30
C PRO A 40 -9.08 2.66 21.73
N SER A 41 -9.67 2.28 20.59
CA SER A 41 -10.78 2.99 19.93
C SER A 41 -12.16 2.52 20.40
N MET A 42 -12.22 1.49 21.24
CA MET A 42 -13.46 0.87 21.68
C MET A 42 -13.95 1.43 23.02
N THR A 43 -15.26 1.58 23.16
CA THR A 43 -15.89 1.74 24.48
C THR A 43 -15.69 0.47 25.32
N ARG A 44 -15.75 0.56 26.65
CA ARG A 44 -15.67 -0.63 27.52
C ARG A 44 -16.68 -1.73 27.16
N SER A 45 -17.89 -1.36 26.75
CA SER A 45 -18.89 -2.33 26.32
C SER A 45 -18.49 -3.03 25.02
N MET A 46 -17.91 -2.31 24.05
CA MET A 46 -17.39 -2.92 22.82
C MET A 46 -16.18 -3.81 23.08
N GLN A 47 -15.27 -3.40 23.97
CA GLN A 47 -14.11 -4.20 24.37
C GLN A 47 -14.57 -5.56 24.93
N ARG A 48 -15.57 -5.58 25.82
CA ARG A 48 -16.14 -6.83 26.34
C ARG A 48 -16.68 -7.76 25.25
N VAL A 49 -17.34 -7.21 24.23
CA VAL A 49 -17.81 -8.02 23.09
C VAL A 49 -16.63 -8.55 22.28
N ALA A 50 -15.68 -7.68 21.95
CA ALA A 50 -14.49 -7.99 21.16
C ALA A 50 -13.61 -9.05 21.83
N GLU A 51 -13.36 -8.93 23.13
CA GLU A 51 -12.62 -9.88 23.94
C GLU A 51 -13.33 -11.23 24.02
N ALA A 52 -14.66 -11.25 24.18
CA ALA A 52 -15.42 -12.50 24.21
C ALA A 52 -15.34 -13.26 22.88
N VAL A 53 -15.47 -12.57 21.75
CA VAL A 53 -15.39 -13.23 20.43
C VAL A 53 -13.96 -13.65 20.06
N ALA A 54 -12.93 -12.92 20.54
CA ALA A 54 -11.54 -13.29 20.33
C ALA A 54 -11.08 -14.43 21.25
N GLY A 55 -11.59 -14.48 22.48
CA GLY A 55 -11.23 -15.50 23.47
C GLY A 55 -11.94 -16.84 23.29
N ASP A 56 -13.14 -16.83 22.70
CA ASP A 56 -13.91 -18.05 22.41
C ASP A 56 -14.69 -17.91 21.09
N PRO A 57 -14.00 -17.97 19.93
CA PRO A 57 -14.65 -17.86 18.63
C PRO A 57 -15.68 -18.95 18.38
N ALA A 58 -15.34 -20.20 18.73
CA ALA A 58 -16.20 -21.37 18.54
C ALA A 58 -17.50 -21.25 19.34
N GLY A 59 -17.43 -20.96 20.63
CA GLY A 59 -18.63 -20.78 21.45
C GLY A 59 -19.45 -19.57 21.01
N CYS A 60 -18.82 -18.48 20.58
CA CYS A 60 -19.52 -17.30 20.08
C CYS A 60 -20.21 -17.52 18.72
N ALA A 61 -19.68 -18.41 17.87
CA ALA A 61 -20.27 -18.75 16.57
C ALA A 61 -21.66 -19.40 16.71
N HIS A 62 -21.93 -20.06 17.85
CA HIS A 62 -23.22 -20.71 18.13
C HIS A 62 -24.26 -19.78 18.76
N LEU A 63 -23.89 -18.55 19.14
CA LEU A 63 -24.80 -17.62 19.79
C LEU A 63 -25.68 -16.88 18.77
N THR A 64 -26.84 -16.42 19.25
CA THR A 64 -27.60 -15.36 18.61
C THR A 64 -27.07 -14.00 19.07
N VAL A 65 -27.43 -12.92 18.38
CA VAL A 65 -27.03 -11.56 18.77
C VAL A 65 -27.48 -11.24 20.20
N THR A 66 -28.70 -11.67 20.56
CA THR A 66 -29.30 -11.56 21.88
C THR A 66 -28.50 -12.35 22.92
N ALA A 67 -28.14 -13.59 22.62
CA ALA A 67 -27.38 -14.44 23.55
C ALA A 67 -25.95 -13.91 23.76
N LEU A 68 -25.30 -13.38 22.72
CA LEU A 68 -23.99 -12.76 22.85
C LEU A 68 -24.07 -11.44 23.65
N ALA A 69 -25.13 -10.64 23.45
CA ALA A 69 -25.38 -9.44 24.25
C ALA A 69 -25.55 -9.78 25.74
N VAL A 70 -26.34 -10.82 26.06
CA VAL A 70 -26.49 -11.32 27.44
C VAL A 70 -25.16 -11.81 28.01
N ARG A 71 -24.43 -12.67 27.27
CA ARG A 71 -23.13 -13.21 27.69
C ARG A 71 -22.11 -12.13 28.01
N THR A 72 -22.11 -11.06 27.21
CA THR A 72 -21.17 -9.95 27.35
C THR A 72 -21.68 -8.83 28.27
N GLY A 73 -22.91 -8.94 28.79
CA GLY A 73 -23.54 -7.88 29.60
C GLY A 73 -23.69 -6.57 28.84
N THR A 74 -24.03 -6.64 27.55
CA THR A 74 -24.19 -5.49 26.65
C THR A 74 -25.55 -5.52 25.94
N SER A 75 -25.81 -4.52 25.08
CA SER A 75 -27.01 -4.48 24.23
C SER A 75 -26.76 -5.11 22.86
N GLU A 76 -27.80 -5.59 22.19
CA GLU A 76 -27.69 -6.08 20.80
C GLU A 76 -27.11 -5.02 19.85
N ALA A 77 -27.46 -3.74 20.06
CA ALA A 77 -26.90 -2.63 19.30
C ALA A 77 -25.39 -2.48 19.51
N THR A 78 -24.89 -2.76 20.72
CA THR A 78 -23.44 -2.80 21.00
C THR A 78 -22.76 -3.93 20.23
N VAL A 79 -23.38 -5.12 20.18
CA VAL A 79 -22.84 -6.27 19.43
C VAL A 79 -22.75 -5.96 17.94
N VAL A 80 -23.81 -5.42 17.33
CA VAL A 80 -23.83 -5.05 15.91
C VAL A 80 -22.81 -3.95 15.60
N ARG A 81 -22.68 -2.94 16.47
CA ARG A 81 -21.71 -1.86 16.30
C ARG A 81 -20.27 -2.37 16.42
N THR A 82 -20.02 -3.31 17.32
CA THR A 82 -18.71 -3.97 17.46
C THR A 82 -18.39 -4.82 16.24
N ALA A 83 -19.35 -5.57 15.69
CA ALA A 83 -19.16 -6.33 14.45
C ALA A 83 -18.74 -5.42 13.28
N ARG A 84 -19.39 -4.26 13.13
CA ARG A 84 -19.02 -3.24 12.14
C ARG A 84 -17.64 -2.65 12.37
N LEU A 85 -17.30 -2.35 13.63
CA LEU A 85 -15.99 -1.83 14.00
C LEU A 85 -14.87 -2.85 13.71
N LEU A 86 -15.15 -4.14 13.87
CA LEU A 86 -14.24 -5.23 13.52
C LEU A 86 -14.14 -5.49 11.99
N GLY A 87 -14.88 -4.72 11.18
CA GLY A 87 -14.88 -4.86 9.74
C GLY A 87 -15.77 -6.01 9.26
N TYR A 88 -16.98 -6.13 9.81
CA TYR A 88 -18.04 -7.00 9.28
C TYR A 88 -19.31 -6.17 9.01
N PRO A 89 -20.07 -6.42 7.91
CA PRO A 89 -21.29 -5.67 7.60
C PRO A 89 -22.34 -5.71 8.75
N GLY A 90 -22.39 -6.82 9.47
CA GLY A 90 -23.15 -6.96 10.72
C GLY A 90 -22.80 -8.22 11.51
N TYR A 91 -23.63 -8.52 12.52
CA TYR A 91 -23.40 -9.66 13.41
C TYR A 91 -23.46 -11.02 12.70
N ARG A 92 -24.33 -11.15 11.68
CA ARG A 92 -24.45 -12.40 10.90
C ARG A 92 -23.12 -12.76 10.24
N ASP A 93 -22.46 -11.77 9.63
CA ASP A 93 -21.19 -11.95 8.92
C ASP A 93 -20.05 -12.24 9.90
N LEU A 94 -20.01 -11.52 11.03
CA LEU A 94 -19.10 -11.84 12.12
C LEU A 94 -19.28 -13.30 12.58
N ARG A 95 -20.52 -13.75 12.79
CA ARG A 95 -20.81 -15.11 13.24
C ARG A 95 -20.36 -16.18 12.24
N LEU A 96 -20.52 -15.93 10.94
CA LEU A 96 -20.02 -16.83 9.89
C LEU A 96 -18.50 -16.91 9.89
N ALA A 97 -17.81 -15.78 10.06
CA ALA A 97 -16.35 -15.74 10.16
C ALA A 97 -15.83 -16.48 11.41
N LEU A 98 -16.51 -16.32 12.55
CA LEU A 98 -16.21 -17.07 13.78
C LEU A 98 -16.39 -18.58 13.59
N ALA A 99 -17.41 -19.02 12.85
CA ALA A 99 -17.63 -20.43 12.55
C ALA A 99 -16.52 -21.00 11.64
N ALA A 100 -16.08 -20.23 10.64
CA ALA A 100 -14.94 -20.60 9.80
C ALA A 100 -13.64 -20.69 10.60
N LEU A 101 -13.40 -19.75 11.52
CA LEU A 101 -12.26 -19.79 12.45
C LEU A 101 -12.27 -21.05 13.31
N ALA A 102 -13.43 -21.35 13.91
CA ALA A 102 -13.60 -22.52 14.75
C ALA A 102 -13.36 -23.82 13.97
N ALA A 103 -13.79 -23.88 12.71
CA ALA A 103 -13.54 -25.01 11.83
C ALA A 103 -12.05 -25.18 11.50
N GLN A 104 -11.31 -24.09 11.24
CA GLN A 104 -9.86 -24.12 11.03
C GLN A 104 -9.09 -24.50 12.30
N GLN A 105 -9.53 -24.05 13.48
CA GLN A 105 -8.92 -24.44 14.75
C GLN A 105 -9.21 -25.92 15.08
N ALA A 106 -10.37 -26.43 14.69
CA ALA A 106 -10.76 -27.83 14.91
C ALA A 106 -10.02 -28.83 14.00
N THR A 107 -9.48 -28.41 12.85
CA THR A 107 -8.67 -29.29 11.99
C THR A 107 -7.25 -29.54 12.54
N GLY A 108 -6.84 -28.85 13.61
CA GLY A 108 -5.51 -29.01 14.20
C GLY A 108 -4.37 -28.50 13.31
N ALA A 109 -4.68 -27.65 12.33
CA ALA A 109 -3.67 -27.08 11.45
C ALA A 109 -2.69 -26.20 12.26
N PRO A 110 -1.38 -26.33 12.05
CA PRO A 110 -0.36 -25.52 12.72
C PRO A 110 -0.60 -24.02 12.46
N PRO A 111 -0.20 -23.14 13.38
CA PRO A 111 -0.30 -21.69 13.18
C PRO A 111 0.43 -21.30 11.89
N ALA A 112 -0.16 -20.40 11.11
CA ALA A 112 0.38 -19.97 9.82
C ALA A 112 1.25 -18.71 9.97
N MET A 113 2.38 -18.64 9.26
CA MET A 113 3.24 -17.46 9.14
C MET A 113 2.70 -16.46 8.10
N THR A 114 2.10 -16.96 7.02
CA THR A 114 1.31 -16.21 6.03
C THR A 114 0.01 -16.95 5.74
N ALA A 115 -0.79 -16.48 4.77
CA ALA A 115 -2.04 -17.15 4.40
C ALA A 115 -1.85 -18.64 4.03
N ASP A 116 -0.67 -19.01 3.48
CA ASP A 116 -0.43 -20.35 2.94
C ASP A 116 0.79 -21.09 3.54
N ILE A 117 1.66 -20.39 4.28
CA ILE A 117 2.89 -20.96 4.85
C ILE A 117 2.67 -21.30 6.32
N ALA A 118 2.75 -22.58 6.67
CA ALA A 118 2.64 -23.08 8.03
C ALA A 118 3.96 -22.89 8.80
N VAL A 119 3.88 -22.73 10.13
CA VAL A 119 5.07 -22.57 11.00
C VAL A 119 6.04 -23.76 10.92
N ASP A 120 5.54 -24.95 10.61
CA ASP A 120 6.29 -26.21 10.50
C ASP A 120 6.47 -26.69 9.06
N ASP A 121 6.16 -25.87 8.06
CA ASP A 121 6.45 -26.20 6.66
C ASP A 121 7.97 -26.46 6.50
N PRO A 122 8.36 -27.56 5.82
CA PRO A 122 9.75 -27.76 5.45
C PRO A 122 10.18 -26.65 4.50
N LEU A 123 11.46 -26.25 4.56
CA LEU A 123 11.97 -25.11 3.78
C LEU A 123 11.71 -25.22 2.26
N GLY A 124 11.67 -26.44 1.70
CA GLY A 124 11.32 -26.65 0.29
C GLY A 124 9.88 -26.25 -0.06
N ASP A 125 8.94 -26.49 0.87
CA ASP A 125 7.55 -26.08 0.71
C ASP A 125 7.41 -24.57 0.88
N VAL A 126 8.14 -23.97 1.83
CA VAL A 126 8.21 -22.50 1.98
C VAL A 126 8.64 -21.83 0.67
N VAL A 127 9.73 -22.32 0.05
CA VAL A 127 10.22 -21.79 -1.24
C VAL A 127 9.17 -21.94 -2.34
N THR A 128 8.56 -23.12 -2.45
CA THR A 128 7.57 -23.41 -3.49
C THR A 128 6.34 -22.53 -3.34
N LYS A 129 5.78 -22.43 -2.13
CA LYS A 129 4.60 -21.62 -1.80
C LYS A 129 4.86 -20.13 -2.03
N LEU A 130 6.00 -19.62 -1.55
CA LEU A 130 6.37 -18.21 -1.74
C LEU A 130 6.57 -17.88 -3.23
N ALA A 131 7.25 -18.74 -4.00
CA ALA A 131 7.42 -18.52 -5.43
C ALA A 131 6.08 -18.47 -6.19
N MET A 132 5.13 -19.34 -5.84
CA MET A 132 3.78 -19.30 -6.42
C MET A 132 3.02 -18.03 -6.03
N GLU A 133 3.13 -17.59 -4.78
CA GLU A 133 2.50 -16.35 -4.29
C GLU A 133 3.03 -15.11 -5.01
N GLU A 134 4.36 -15.01 -5.18
CA GLU A 134 4.99 -13.90 -5.88
C GLU A 134 4.65 -13.90 -7.38
N GLN A 135 4.63 -15.06 -8.03
CA GLN A 135 4.19 -15.18 -9.44
C GLN A 135 2.75 -14.68 -9.63
N GLN A 136 1.83 -15.09 -8.75
CA GLN A 136 0.46 -14.64 -8.82
C GLN A 136 0.34 -13.15 -8.54
N THR A 137 1.09 -12.62 -7.56
CA THR A 137 1.12 -11.19 -7.23
C THR A 137 1.53 -10.34 -8.44
N LEU A 138 2.56 -10.78 -9.18
CA LEU A 138 3.00 -10.13 -10.42
C LEU A 138 1.93 -10.20 -11.51
N ALA A 139 1.33 -11.38 -11.73
CA ALA A 139 0.28 -11.58 -12.73
C ALA A 139 -0.96 -10.71 -12.46
N ASP A 140 -1.43 -10.69 -11.21
CA ASP A 140 -2.57 -9.86 -10.78
C ASP A 140 -2.28 -8.37 -10.97
N THR A 141 -1.08 -7.93 -10.61
CA THR A 141 -0.68 -6.53 -10.76
C THR A 141 -0.65 -6.13 -12.24
N ALA A 142 -0.05 -6.96 -13.10
CA ALA A 142 -0.02 -6.71 -14.53
C ALA A 142 -1.43 -6.63 -15.14
N ALA A 143 -2.35 -7.49 -14.70
CA ALA A 143 -3.72 -7.51 -15.18
C ALA A 143 -4.56 -6.31 -14.73
N GLN A 144 -4.22 -5.68 -13.61
CA GLN A 144 -4.95 -4.53 -13.04
C GLN A 144 -4.43 -3.17 -13.52
N LEU A 145 -3.25 -3.11 -14.14
CA LEU A 145 -2.67 -1.85 -14.59
C LEU A 145 -3.50 -1.23 -15.72
N ASP A 146 -3.91 0.03 -15.50
CA ASP A 146 -4.49 0.85 -16.55
C ASP A 146 -3.37 1.34 -17.49
N MET A 147 -3.40 0.86 -18.74
CA MET A 147 -2.37 1.16 -19.73
C MET A 147 -2.36 2.65 -20.11
N ALA A 148 -3.49 3.34 -20.11
CA ALA A 148 -3.54 4.76 -20.42
C ALA A 148 -2.89 5.60 -19.30
N GLN A 149 -3.16 5.24 -18.05
CA GLN A 149 -2.50 5.85 -16.88
C GLN A 149 -0.99 5.58 -16.88
N LEU A 150 -0.58 4.36 -17.20
CA LEU A 150 0.83 3.97 -17.29
C LEU A 150 1.56 4.75 -18.39
N GLU A 151 0.98 4.83 -19.59
CA GLU A 151 1.54 5.60 -20.70
C GLU A 151 1.66 7.09 -20.38
N ALA A 152 0.65 7.67 -19.72
CA ALA A 152 0.69 9.06 -19.27
C ALA A 152 1.76 9.29 -18.19
N ALA A 153 1.93 8.36 -17.26
CA ALA A 153 2.95 8.43 -16.21
C ALA A 153 4.36 8.34 -16.80
N VAL A 154 4.57 7.42 -17.75
CA VAL A 154 5.82 7.30 -18.51
C VAL A 154 6.13 8.59 -19.26
N ALA A 155 5.14 9.19 -19.93
CA ALA A 155 5.31 10.45 -20.64
C ALA A 155 5.69 11.61 -19.70
N ALA A 156 5.01 11.71 -18.56
CA ALA A 156 5.28 12.74 -17.55
C ALA A 156 6.71 12.60 -16.98
N LEU A 157 7.12 11.39 -16.62
CA LEU A 157 8.46 11.11 -16.09
C LEU A 157 9.56 11.38 -17.13
N ALA A 158 9.34 11.01 -18.39
CA ALA A 158 10.32 11.23 -19.47
C ALA A 158 10.54 12.73 -19.77
N ALA A 159 9.49 13.55 -19.62
CA ALA A 159 9.57 15.00 -19.85
C ALA A 159 9.91 15.80 -18.58
N ALA A 160 10.00 15.16 -17.42
CA ALA A 160 10.18 15.83 -16.14
C ALA A 160 11.57 16.49 -16.04
N ARG A 161 11.62 17.73 -15.56
CA ARG A 161 12.88 18.36 -15.17
C ARG A 161 13.47 17.72 -13.92
N ARG A 162 12.60 17.32 -12.99
CA ARG A 162 12.94 16.68 -11.71
C ARG A 162 11.78 15.80 -11.27
N THR A 163 12.11 14.66 -10.69
CA THR A 163 11.15 13.73 -10.08
C THR A 163 11.44 13.57 -8.59
N ASP A 164 10.52 13.96 -7.72
CA ASP A 164 10.60 13.69 -6.29
C ASP A 164 9.70 12.48 -5.95
N ILE A 165 10.24 11.51 -5.24
CA ILE A 165 9.59 10.24 -4.91
C ILE A 165 9.42 10.14 -3.39
N TYR A 166 8.19 9.82 -2.96
CA TYR A 166 7.80 9.77 -1.55
C TYR A 166 7.33 8.37 -1.17
N GLY A 167 7.97 7.78 -0.16
CA GLY A 167 7.61 6.47 0.37
C GLY A 167 8.22 6.26 1.74
N ILE A 168 7.58 5.44 2.58
CA ILE A 168 8.04 5.13 3.95
C ILE A 168 8.26 3.62 4.08
N ALA A 169 9.28 3.24 4.87
CA ALA A 169 9.66 1.85 5.14
C ALA A 169 9.85 1.03 3.84
N ALA A 170 9.10 -0.06 3.64
CA ALA A 170 9.22 -0.90 2.45
C ALA A 170 8.99 -0.14 1.13
N SER A 171 8.06 0.82 1.11
CA SER A 171 7.81 1.65 -0.06
C SER A 171 8.93 2.68 -0.32
N ALA A 172 9.70 3.05 0.70
CA ALA A 172 10.89 3.88 0.52
C ALA A 172 11.98 3.14 -0.28
N LEU A 173 12.12 1.82 -0.07
CA LEU A 173 13.07 0.99 -0.83
C LEU A 173 12.71 0.96 -2.32
N VAL A 174 11.42 0.84 -2.63
CA VAL A 174 10.92 0.89 -4.01
C VAL A 174 11.16 2.27 -4.65
N GLY A 175 10.94 3.34 -3.88
CA GLY A 175 11.23 4.69 -4.35
C GLY A 175 12.71 4.94 -4.61
N GLN A 176 13.59 4.40 -3.77
CA GLN A 176 15.04 4.45 -3.97
C GLN A 176 15.48 3.71 -5.23
N ASP A 177 14.91 2.53 -5.48
CA ASP A 177 15.15 1.77 -6.70
C ASP A 177 14.76 2.56 -7.96
N LEU A 178 13.56 3.16 -7.99
CA LEU A 178 13.14 4.01 -9.10
C LEU A 178 14.07 5.22 -9.27
N ALA A 179 14.41 5.93 -8.18
CA ALA A 179 15.31 7.08 -8.23
C ALA A 179 16.68 6.70 -8.82
N GLN A 180 17.25 5.59 -8.38
CA GLN A 180 18.52 5.07 -8.89
C GLN A 180 18.43 4.74 -10.38
N LYS A 181 17.34 4.10 -10.82
CA LYS A 181 17.10 3.76 -12.23
C LYS A 181 17.01 5.00 -13.11
N LEU A 182 16.26 6.02 -12.69
CA LEU A 182 16.12 7.29 -13.42
C LEU A 182 17.45 8.06 -13.50
N LEU A 183 18.21 8.10 -12.40
CA LEU A 183 19.54 8.73 -12.38
C LEU A 183 20.51 8.07 -13.37
N ARG A 184 20.45 6.75 -13.53
CA ARG A 184 21.31 6.00 -14.47
C ARG A 184 21.04 6.30 -15.94
N ILE A 185 19.87 6.84 -16.27
CA ILE A 185 19.51 7.27 -17.63
C ILE A 185 19.55 8.80 -17.79
N GLY A 186 20.20 9.51 -16.85
CA GLY A 186 20.43 10.95 -16.95
C GLY A 186 19.29 11.84 -16.43
N LEU A 187 18.25 11.26 -15.81
CA LEU A 187 17.13 12.03 -15.26
C LEU A 187 17.37 12.38 -13.78
N ILE A 188 16.98 13.59 -13.38
CA ILE A 188 17.12 14.05 -11.99
C ILE A 188 15.98 13.46 -11.16
N ALA A 189 16.31 12.56 -10.24
CA ALA A 189 15.34 11.95 -9.33
C ALA A 189 15.85 11.92 -7.87
N HIS A 190 14.94 12.16 -6.93
CA HIS A 190 15.21 12.11 -5.49
C HIS A 190 14.18 11.25 -4.77
N ALA A 191 14.63 10.30 -3.94
CA ALA A 191 13.76 9.54 -3.06
C ALA A 191 13.87 10.09 -1.63
N HIS A 192 12.77 10.61 -1.10
CA HIS A 192 12.71 11.19 0.25
C HIS A 192 12.03 10.21 1.22
N ALA A 193 12.82 9.71 2.18
CA ALA A 193 12.32 8.84 3.26
C ALA A 193 12.07 9.59 4.58
N ASP A 194 12.60 10.81 4.72
CA ASP A 194 12.34 11.69 5.86
C ASP A 194 11.09 12.55 5.58
N PRO A 195 10.02 12.46 6.38
CA PRO A 195 8.77 13.18 6.13
C PRO A 195 8.92 14.71 6.10
N HIS A 196 9.74 15.28 6.98
CA HIS A 196 9.93 16.72 7.05
C HIS A 196 10.68 17.24 5.82
N LEU A 197 11.72 16.53 5.41
CA LEU A 197 12.45 16.86 4.17
C LEU A 197 11.59 16.62 2.93
N ALA A 198 10.74 15.60 2.92
CA ALA A 198 9.83 15.33 1.81
C ALA A 198 8.90 16.53 1.56
N VAL A 199 8.23 17.03 2.61
CA VAL A 199 7.34 18.20 2.49
C VAL A 199 8.12 19.46 2.13
N THR A 200 9.28 19.69 2.75
CA THR A 200 10.10 20.87 2.48
C THR A 200 10.63 20.91 1.04
N ASN A 201 10.91 19.76 0.43
CA ASN A 201 11.28 19.68 -0.99
C ASN A 201 10.08 19.76 -1.92
N ALA A 202 8.94 19.16 -1.54
CA ALA A 202 7.71 19.19 -2.33
C ALA A 202 7.21 20.62 -2.57
N VAL A 203 7.33 21.51 -1.57
CA VAL A 203 7.01 22.94 -1.73
C VAL A 203 7.99 23.70 -2.63
N GLN A 204 9.00 23.06 -3.23
CA GLN A 204 9.88 23.67 -4.22
C GLN A 204 9.62 23.16 -5.64
N LEU A 205 8.72 22.19 -5.79
CA LEU A 205 8.29 21.71 -7.10
C LEU A 205 7.48 22.78 -7.84
N ARG A 206 7.46 22.68 -9.16
CA ARG A 206 6.78 23.60 -10.07
C ARG A 206 6.22 22.86 -11.29
N PRO A 207 5.42 23.53 -12.15
CA PRO A 207 4.99 22.94 -13.41
C PRO A 207 6.16 22.42 -14.25
N GLY A 208 6.04 21.19 -14.75
CA GLY A 208 7.11 20.47 -15.46
C GLY A 208 7.99 19.58 -14.57
N ASP A 209 7.77 19.57 -13.25
CA ASP A 209 8.30 18.55 -12.36
C ASP A 209 7.25 17.45 -12.08
N VAL A 210 7.72 16.31 -11.56
CA VAL A 210 6.86 15.19 -11.15
C VAL A 210 7.04 14.91 -9.66
N ALA A 211 5.94 14.65 -8.97
CA ALA A 211 5.91 14.07 -7.64
C ALA A 211 5.26 12.69 -7.68
N LEU A 212 5.94 11.67 -7.18
CA LEU A 212 5.47 10.28 -7.20
C LEU A 212 5.36 9.74 -5.77
N ALA A 213 4.15 9.40 -5.35
CA ALA A 213 3.89 8.76 -4.06
C ALA A 213 3.81 7.24 -4.21
N ILE A 214 4.45 6.50 -3.30
CA ILE A 214 4.35 5.05 -3.20
C ILE A 214 3.76 4.71 -1.82
N THR A 215 2.53 4.21 -1.81
CA THR A 215 1.85 3.80 -0.57
C THR A 215 0.87 2.68 -0.85
N HIS A 216 1.13 1.49 -0.29
CA HIS A 216 0.21 0.36 -0.45
C HIS A 216 -1.19 0.67 0.11
N SER A 217 -1.26 1.23 1.33
CA SER A 217 -2.53 1.50 2.00
C SER A 217 -3.28 2.72 1.47
N GLY A 218 -2.63 3.58 0.69
CA GLY A 218 -3.21 4.82 0.17
C GLY A 218 -3.59 5.84 1.27
N THR A 219 -3.13 5.64 2.51
CA THR A 219 -3.57 6.39 3.70
C THR A 219 -2.40 6.88 4.57
N THR A 220 -1.15 6.62 4.17
CA THR A 220 0.03 7.05 4.91
C THR A 220 0.18 8.57 4.84
N HIS A 221 -0.09 9.27 5.94
CA HIS A 221 -0.04 10.73 6.03
C HIS A 221 1.30 11.31 5.53
N ASP A 222 2.42 10.75 6.00
CA ASP A 222 3.77 11.21 5.66
C ASP A 222 4.14 11.05 4.18
N VAL A 223 3.35 10.30 3.41
CA VAL A 223 3.47 10.18 1.93
C VAL A 223 2.47 11.09 1.23
N ILE A 224 1.26 11.22 1.77
CA ILE A 224 0.18 12.03 1.18
C ILE A 224 0.49 13.53 1.31
N GLU A 225 1.03 13.97 2.45
CA GLU A 225 1.31 15.38 2.70
C GLU A 225 2.28 16.00 1.67
N PRO A 226 3.46 15.41 1.37
CA PRO A 226 4.33 15.95 0.33
C PRO A 226 3.70 15.84 -1.07
N LEU A 227 2.92 14.79 -1.37
CA LEU A 227 2.21 14.68 -2.65
C LEU A 227 1.20 15.82 -2.83
N ARG A 228 0.40 16.12 -1.78
CA ARG A 228 -0.51 17.25 -1.76
C ARG A 228 0.22 18.57 -1.95
N ALA A 229 1.34 18.77 -1.25
CA ALA A 229 2.12 20.00 -1.39
C ALA A 229 2.63 20.18 -2.84
N ALA A 230 3.07 19.11 -3.49
CA ALA A 230 3.47 19.12 -4.90
C ALA A 230 2.29 19.43 -5.85
N PHE A 231 1.15 18.80 -5.61
CA PHE A 231 -0.11 19.05 -6.33
C PHE A 231 -0.52 20.53 -6.25
N ASP A 232 -0.50 21.10 -5.04
CA ASP A 232 -0.83 22.51 -4.80
C ASP A 232 0.14 23.49 -5.53
N ARG A 233 1.35 23.02 -5.90
CA ARG A 233 2.32 23.78 -6.70
C ARG A 233 2.22 23.55 -8.22
N GLY A 234 1.32 22.68 -8.65
CA GLY A 234 1.09 22.38 -10.07
C GLY A 234 2.13 21.47 -10.71
N ALA A 235 2.88 20.70 -9.90
CA ALA A 235 3.65 19.58 -10.41
C ALA A 235 2.70 18.44 -10.81
N THR A 236 3.08 17.63 -11.80
CA THR A 236 2.30 16.43 -12.14
C THR A 236 2.45 15.41 -11.02
N THR A 237 1.34 14.92 -10.47
CA THR A 237 1.37 13.97 -9.36
C THR A 237 0.96 12.55 -9.77
N ILE A 238 1.72 11.57 -9.30
CA ILE A 238 1.53 10.14 -9.59
C ILE A 238 1.41 9.39 -8.27
N ALA A 239 0.47 8.46 -8.16
CA ALA A 239 0.36 7.54 -7.02
C ALA A 239 0.47 6.08 -7.46
N ILE A 240 1.41 5.34 -6.86
CA ILE A 240 1.45 3.88 -6.90
C ILE A 240 0.83 3.36 -5.60
N THR A 241 -0.31 2.66 -5.70
CA THR A 241 -1.05 2.24 -4.51
C THR A 241 -1.83 0.94 -4.71
N GLY A 242 -2.07 0.20 -3.63
CA GLY A 242 -3.00 -0.93 -3.64
C GLY A 242 -4.46 -0.51 -3.52
N ARG A 243 -4.74 0.75 -3.14
CA ARG A 243 -6.11 1.23 -2.90
C ARG A 243 -6.47 2.34 -3.87
N PRO A 244 -7.16 2.04 -4.99
CA PRO A 244 -7.55 3.06 -5.97
C PRO A 244 -8.56 4.07 -5.40
N ASP A 245 -9.20 3.76 -4.28
CA ASP A 245 -10.10 4.61 -3.51
C ASP A 245 -9.41 5.27 -2.27
N GLY A 246 -8.09 5.11 -2.13
CA GLY A 246 -7.32 5.63 -1.00
C GLY A 246 -7.21 7.16 -1.00
N ALA A 247 -7.01 7.76 0.18
CA ALA A 247 -6.87 9.21 0.34
C ALA A 247 -5.75 9.83 -0.52
N VAL A 248 -4.70 9.07 -0.85
CA VAL A 248 -3.63 9.49 -1.75
C VAL A 248 -4.13 9.91 -3.14
N THR A 249 -5.20 9.31 -3.65
CA THR A 249 -5.70 9.55 -5.01
C THR A 249 -6.37 10.92 -5.15
N GLN A 250 -6.74 11.56 -4.04
CA GLN A 250 -7.28 12.93 -4.05
C GLN A 250 -6.25 13.97 -4.54
N TYR A 251 -4.96 13.63 -4.47
CA TYR A 251 -3.84 14.50 -4.84
C TYR A 251 -2.97 13.89 -5.94
N ALA A 252 -3.48 12.89 -6.66
CA ALA A 252 -2.79 12.22 -7.75
C ALA A 252 -3.50 12.52 -9.08
N ASP A 253 -2.80 13.12 -10.04
CA ASP A 253 -3.29 13.25 -11.41
C ASP A 253 -3.37 11.88 -12.10
N LEU A 254 -2.41 11.01 -11.79
CA LEU A 254 -2.28 9.67 -12.36
C LEU A 254 -2.20 8.61 -11.24
N VAL A 255 -2.96 7.52 -11.38
CA VAL A 255 -3.02 6.45 -10.38
C VAL A 255 -2.67 5.10 -11.02
N LEU A 256 -1.63 4.46 -10.48
CA LEU A 256 -1.17 3.13 -10.88
C LEU A 256 -1.49 2.15 -9.76
N THR A 257 -2.46 1.27 -10.01
CA THR A 257 -2.96 0.34 -9.00
C THR A 257 -2.14 -0.95 -8.98
N THR A 258 -1.71 -1.35 -7.79
CA THR A 258 -1.04 -2.63 -7.53
C THR A 258 -2.01 -3.64 -6.94
N SER A 259 -1.75 -4.94 -7.15
CA SER A 259 -2.54 -5.99 -6.52
C SER A 259 -2.55 -5.88 -4.98
N THR A 260 -3.72 -6.15 -4.38
CA THR A 260 -3.90 -6.30 -2.93
C THR A 260 -4.09 -7.76 -2.53
N SER A 261 -4.08 -8.69 -3.48
CA SER A 261 -4.83 -9.95 -3.39
C SER A 261 -4.42 -10.88 -2.25
N ARG A 262 -3.27 -10.72 -1.59
CA ARG A 262 -2.79 -11.72 -0.62
C ARG A 262 -2.02 -11.18 0.59
N GLU A 263 -2.09 -9.88 0.91
CA GLU A 263 -1.55 -9.42 2.19
C GLU A 263 -2.35 -10.01 3.37
N SER A 264 -1.79 -11.03 4.04
CA SER A 264 -2.27 -11.47 5.35
C SER A 264 -2.17 -10.32 6.35
N GLU A 265 -3.14 -10.19 7.28
CA GLU A 265 -3.09 -9.19 8.36
C GLU A 265 -1.83 -9.37 9.24
N LEU A 266 -1.28 -10.58 9.31
CA LEU A 266 0.06 -10.87 9.84
C LEU A 266 1.11 -10.62 8.76
N ARG A 267 1.35 -9.35 8.43
CA ARG A 267 2.29 -8.90 7.39
C ARG A 267 3.73 -9.34 7.70
N PRO A 268 4.32 -10.36 7.06
CA PRO A 268 5.76 -10.52 7.15
C PRO A 268 6.37 -9.54 6.16
N ALA A 269 6.90 -8.43 6.68
CA ALA A 269 7.83 -7.53 5.99
C ALA A 269 7.35 -6.91 4.64
N ALA A 270 6.04 -6.85 4.37
CA ALA A 270 5.45 -6.24 3.17
C ALA A 270 6.01 -6.80 1.84
N MET A 271 6.19 -8.13 1.75
CA MET A 271 6.80 -8.78 0.58
C MET A 271 5.97 -8.60 -0.70
N SER A 272 4.72 -9.09 -0.71
CA SER A 272 3.83 -9.03 -1.88
C SER A 272 3.60 -7.59 -2.38
N SER A 273 3.25 -6.65 -1.49
CA SER A 273 3.04 -5.26 -1.89
C SER A 273 4.29 -4.59 -2.43
N ARG A 274 5.47 -4.89 -1.88
CA ARG A 274 6.75 -4.42 -2.43
C ARG A 274 7.01 -5.02 -3.81
N THR A 275 6.80 -6.32 -4.00
CA THR A 275 6.97 -6.97 -5.32
C THR A 275 6.06 -6.36 -6.38
N SER A 276 4.78 -6.13 -6.07
CA SER A 276 3.87 -5.45 -6.99
C SER A 276 4.35 -4.05 -7.35
N GLN A 277 4.79 -3.26 -6.36
CA GLN A 277 5.29 -1.91 -6.60
C GLN A 277 6.56 -1.91 -7.45
N LEU A 278 7.46 -2.88 -7.26
CA LEU A 278 8.67 -3.03 -8.07
C LEU A 278 8.35 -3.34 -9.54
N LEU A 279 7.36 -4.19 -9.81
CA LEU A 279 6.90 -4.43 -11.18
C LEU A 279 6.44 -3.13 -11.86
N VAL A 280 5.65 -2.31 -11.16
CA VAL A 280 5.18 -1.01 -11.71
C VAL A 280 6.36 -0.08 -11.96
N VAL A 281 7.33 -0.03 -11.04
CA VAL A 281 8.57 0.76 -11.21
C VAL A 281 9.39 0.28 -12.41
N ASP A 282 9.50 -1.03 -12.64
CA ASP A 282 10.17 -1.59 -13.82
C ASP A 282 9.47 -1.20 -15.12
N CYS A 283 8.14 -1.28 -15.16
CA CYS A 283 7.36 -0.83 -16.31
C CYS A 283 7.57 0.67 -16.59
N LEU A 284 7.51 1.51 -15.55
CA LEU A 284 7.78 2.95 -15.67
C LEU A 284 9.19 3.21 -16.20
N PHE A 285 10.19 2.58 -15.61
CA PHE A 285 11.58 2.76 -16.02
C PHE A 285 11.82 2.34 -17.47
N ILE A 286 11.37 1.15 -17.86
CA ILE A 286 11.54 0.67 -19.24
C ILE A 286 10.81 1.59 -20.23
N GLY A 287 9.59 2.01 -19.92
CA GLY A 287 8.84 2.94 -20.75
C GLY A 287 9.54 4.29 -20.91
N VAL A 288 10.09 4.84 -19.82
CA VAL A 288 10.85 6.09 -19.85
C VAL A 288 12.13 5.91 -20.68
N ALA A 289 12.92 4.88 -20.41
CA ALA A 289 14.16 4.60 -21.11
C ALA A 289 13.96 4.38 -22.62
N GLN A 290 12.85 3.76 -23.04
CA GLN A 290 12.49 3.63 -24.45
C GLN A 290 12.17 4.98 -25.10
N ARG A 291 11.46 5.87 -24.39
CA ARG A 291 11.12 7.20 -24.90
C ARG A 291 12.31 8.15 -24.96
N THR A 292 13.27 8.00 -24.05
CA THR A 292 14.48 8.83 -23.98
C THR A 292 15.71 8.08 -24.49
N TYR A 293 15.53 7.09 -25.39
CA TYR A 293 16.59 6.13 -25.75
C TYR A 293 17.90 6.79 -26.20
N GLU A 294 17.80 7.84 -27.01
CA GLU A 294 18.96 8.57 -27.55
C GLU A 294 19.84 9.17 -26.45
N ASP A 295 19.25 9.61 -25.34
CA ASP A 295 19.96 10.14 -24.16
C ASP A 295 20.28 9.05 -23.13
N ALA A 296 19.36 8.09 -22.94
CA ALA A 296 19.44 7.05 -21.92
C ALA A 296 20.57 6.04 -22.19
N ALA A 297 20.73 5.61 -23.46
CA ALA A 297 21.76 4.65 -23.84
C ALA A 297 23.19 5.14 -23.53
N PRO A 298 23.62 6.35 -23.93
CA PRO A 298 24.95 6.86 -23.57
C PRO A 298 25.09 7.11 -22.06
N ALA A 299 24.05 7.60 -21.37
CA ALA A 299 24.08 7.78 -19.92
C ALA A 299 24.33 6.47 -19.16
N LEU A 300 23.69 5.38 -19.61
CA LEU A 300 23.90 4.04 -19.05
C LEU A 300 25.34 3.56 -19.25
N SER A 301 25.90 3.72 -20.45
CA SER A 301 27.30 3.35 -20.73
C SER A 301 28.27 4.14 -19.85
N ALA A 302 28.09 5.47 -19.78
CA ALA A 302 28.92 6.36 -18.98
C ALA A 302 28.89 5.99 -17.49
N SER A 303 27.70 5.69 -16.94
CA SER A 303 27.56 5.27 -15.54
C SER A 303 28.24 3.93 -15.25
N TYR A 304 28.19 2.99 -16.20
CA TYR A 304 28.85 1.68 -16.07
C TYR A 304 30.38 1.82 -16.12
N GLU A 305 30.91 2.55 -17.11
CA GLU A 305 32.34 2.80 -17.28
C GLU A 305 32.93 3.51 -16.06
N ALA A 306 32.24 4.51 -15.51
CA ALA A 306 32.65 5.23 -14.32
C ALA A 306 32.81 4.32 -13.08
N LEU A 307 32.09 3.21 -13.03
CA LEU A 307 32.13 2.25 -11.92
C LEU A 307 32.91 0.97 -12.23
N ALA A 308 33.38 0.79 -13.47
CA ALA A 308 34.07 -0.43 -13.91
C ALA A 308 35.33 -0.73 -13.07
N HIS A 309 36.11 0.30 -12.72
CA HIS A 309 37.32 0.16 -11.90
C HIS A 309 37.07 -0.32 -10.47
N ARG A 310 35.83 -0.23 -9.97
CA ARG A 310 35.46 -0.72 -8.63
C ARG A 310 35.19 -2.23 -8.62
N HIS A 311 35.03 -2.83 -9.78
CA HIS A 311 34.94 -4.27 -9.95
C HIS A 311 36.34 -4.77 -10.28
N SER A 312 37.16 -5.08 -9.26
CA SER A 312 38.46 -5.71 -9.51
C SER A 312 38.24 -7.01 -10.31
N PRO A 313 38.98 -7.25 -11.40
CA PRO A 313 38.97 -8.54 -12.03
C PRO A 313 39.44 -9.55 -10.99
N ARG A 314 38.72 -10.67 -10.84
CA ARG A 314 39.16 -11.80 -10.00
C ARG A 314 40.59 -12.12 -10.43
N SER A 315 41.56 -11.83 -9.57
CA SER A 315 42.93 -12.29 -9.74
C SER A 315 42.86 -13.80 -9.90
N GLY A 316 43.17 -14.30 -11.11
CA GLY A 316 43.26 -15.72 -11.39
C GLY A 316 44.18 -16.34 -10.35
N ARG A 317 43.66 -17.28 -9.57
CA ARG A 317 44.50 -18.17 -8.76
C ARG A 317 45.28 -19.02 -9.75
N ALA A 318 46.58 -18.74 -9.85
CA ALA A 318 47.59 -19.68 -10.33
C ALA A 318 47.70 -20.87 -9.37
#